data_AF-A0A418ZZL9-F1
#
_entry.id   AF-A0A418ZZL9-F1
#
_cell.length_a   1.000
_cell.length_b   1.000
_cell.length_c   1.000
_cell.angle_alpha   90.00
_cell.angle_beta   90.00
_cell.angle_gamma   90.00
#
_symmetry.space_group_name_H-M   'P 1'
#
loop_
_entity.id
_entity.type
_entity.pdbx_description
1 polymer ?
#
loop_
_entity_poly.entity_id
_entity_poly.type
_entity_poly.pdbx_seq_one_letter_code
_entity_poly.pdbx_strand_id
1 'polypeptide(L)'
;MAVFRRLNLATEGTGTTSIALRRGRRQAHTADLGQPTASMTRWRVTKLPSAPLPVPCLSRARWLVELIRAPAGSLDLELEACDETGHLALPADAAERLGSADRHNGFT
;
A
#
# COMPACT_ATOMS: atom_id res chain seq x y z
N MET A 1 0.15 17.27 17.12
CA MET A 1 -0.78 16.32 17.79
C MET A 1 -2.27 16.57 17.50
N ALA A 2 -2.76 17.80 17.30
CA ALA A 2 -4.21 18.05 17.23
C ALA A 2 -4.92 17.81 15.87
N VAL A 3 -4.23 17.89 14.73
CA VAL A 3 -4.89 17.92 13.41
C VAL A 3 -5.54 16.58 13.03
N PHE A 4 -4.81 15.46 13.11
CA PHE A 4 -5.35 14.15 12.70
C PHE A 4 -6.48 13.64 13.60
N ARG A 5 -6.43 13.95 14.90
CA ARG A 5 -7.50 13.59 15.83
C ARG A 5 -8.80 14.32 15.50
N ARG A 6 -8.72 15.63 15.20
CA ARG A 6 -9.90 16.43 14.81
C ARG A 6 -10.50 15.95 13.48
N LEU A 7 -9.65 15.63 12.51
CA LEU A 7 -10.09 15.05 11.24
C LEU A 7 -10.84 13.72 11.46
N ASN A 8 -10.29 12.84 12.30
CA ASN A 8 -10.93 11.56 12.61
C ASN A 8 -12.31 11.73 13.28
N LEU A 9 -12.40 12.61 14.28
CA LEU A 9 -13.67 12.90 14.97
C LEU A 9 -14.72 13.52 14.03
N ALA A 10 -14.31 14.41 13.12
CA ALA A 10 -15.22 14.99 12.12
C ALA A 10 -15.78 13.91 11.19
N THR A 11 -14.96 12.94 10.79
CA THR A 11 -15.40 11.84 9.92
C THR A 11 -16.26 10.79 10.61
N GLU A 12 -16.02 10.51 11.89
CA GLU A 12 -16.84 9.57 12.66
C GLU A 12 -18.30 10.04 12.73
N GLY A 13 -18.53 11.35 12.84
CA GLY A 13 -19.88 11.92 12.86
C GLY A 13 -20.59 11.91 11.50
N THR A 14 -19.85 11.84 10.38
CA THR A 14 -20.41 11.93 9.02
C THR A 14 -20.35 10.63 8.23
N GLY A 15 -19.70 9.59 8.74
CA GLY A 15 -19.46 8.33 8.02
C GLY A 15 -18.55 8.47 6.80
N THR A 16 -17.79 9.57 6.70
CA THR A 16 -16.90 9.84 5.55
C THR A 16 -15.52 9.23 5.77
N THR A 17 -14.85 8.76 4.72
CA THR A 17 -13.44 8.32 4.84
C THR A 17 -12.48 9.51 4.83
N SER A 18 -11.63 9.63 5.85
CA SER A 18 -10.53 10.61 5.86
C SER A 18 -9.20 9.96 5.48
N ILE A 19 -8.41 10.66 4.66
CA ILE A 19 -7.08 10.22 4.24
C ILE A 19 -6.08 11.33 4.55
N ALA A 20 -4.99 10.96 5.23
CA ALA A 20 -3.85 11.83 5.49
C ALA A 20 -2.66 11.38 4.65
N LEU A 21 -2.26 12.19 3.67
CA LEU A 21 -1.12 11.90 2.81
C LEU A 21 0.14 12.61 3.29
N ARG A 22 1.26 11.88 3.34
CA ARG A 22 2.58 12.44 3.64
C ARG A 22 3.59 11.94 2.62
N ARG A 23 4.38 12.87 2.08
CA ARG A 23 5.54 12.53 1.23
C ARG A 23 6.73 12.18 2.11
N GLY A 24 7.23 10.95 2.01
CA GLY A 24 8.45 10.52 2.70
C GLY A 24 9.70 11.23 2.16
N ARG A 25 10.62 11.63 3.05
CA ARG A 25 12.01 11.98 2.72
C ARG A 25 12.93 10.91 3.32
N ARG A 26 13.97 10.50 2.57
CA ARG A 26 14.79 9.28 2.72
C ARG A 26 15.36 8.97 4.12
N GLN A 27 15.40 9.91 5.07
CA GLN A 27 16.01 9.75 6.40
C GLN A 27 15.03 9.83 7.59
N ALA A 28 13.77 10.24 7.41
CA ALA A 28 12.86 10.51 8.53
C ALA A 28 12.03 9.28 9.01
N HIS A 29 12.42 8.08 8.60
CA HIS A 29 11.48 6.96 8.55
C HIS A 29 11.29 6.23 9.88
N THR A 30 12.37 6.02 10.63
CA THR A 30 12.34 5.18 11.84
C THR A 30 11.70 5.90 13.02
N ALA A 31 11.91 7.22 13.16
CA ALA A 31 11.37 8.01 14.28
C ALA A 31 9.86 8.32 14.13
N ASP A 32 9.36 8.37 12.90
CA ASP A 32 7.99 8.82 12.59
C ASP A 32 6.96 7.68 12.57
N LEU A 33 7.43 6.42 12.62
CA LEU A 33 6.60 5.24 12.81
C LEU A 33 6.10 5.10 14.25
N GLY A 34 6.82 5.67 15.22
CA GLY A 34 6.44 5.68 16.63
C GLY A 34 5.48 6.80 17.03
N GLN A 35 5.18 7.75 16.14
CA GLN A 35 4.23 8.82 16.46
C GLN A 35 2.79 8.28 16.51
N PRO A 36 2.04 8.54 17.60
CA PRO A 36 0.66 8.10 17.72
C PRO A 36 -0.22 8.76 16.66
N THR A 37 -0.80 7.95 15.76
CA THR A 37 -1.79 8.38 14.76
C THR A 37 -3.16 7.82 15.12
N ALA A 38 -4.21 8.62 14.95
CA ALA A 38 -5.60 8.17 15.11
C ALA A 38 -6.07 7.23 13.97
N SER A 39 -5.29 7.10 12.90
CA SER A 39 -5.61 6.28 11.74
C SER A 39 -5.73 4.79 12.10
N MET A 40 -6.85 4.17 11.69
CA MET A 40 -7.12 2.73 11.82
C MET A 40 -6.18 1.89 10.96
N THR A 41 -5.82 2.39 9.78
CA THR A 41 -4.85 1.76 8.89
C THR A 41 -3.70 2.71 8.57
N ARG A 42 -2.51 2.15 8.32
CA ARG A 42 -1.34 2.93 7.88
C ARG A 42 -0.64 2.22 6.74
N TRP A 43 -0.52 2.94 5.64
CA TRP A 43 0.05 2.43 4.39
C TRP A 43 1.33 3.17 4.04
N ARG A 44 2.21 2.50 3.30
CA ARG A 44 3.37 3.08 2.63
C ARG A 44 3.37 2.63 1.19
N VAL A 45 3.72 3.57 0.31
CA VAL A 45 3.87 3.32 -1.12
C VAL A 45 5.28 3.74 -1.52
N THR A 46 6.07 2.77 -1.97
CA THR A 46 7.47 2.95 -2.38
C THR A 46 7.60 2.66 -3.87
N LYS A 47 8.30 3.52 -4.61
CA LYS A 47 8.57 3.27 -6.04
C LYS A 47 9.56 2.12 -6.20
N LEU A 48 9.22 1.16 -7.05
CA LEU A 48 10.11 0.10 -7.51
C LEU A 48 10.59 0.39 -8.95
N PRO A 49 11.73 -0.18 -9.36
CA PRO A 49 12.11 -0.22 -10.78
C PRO A 49 11.03 -0.93 -11.60
N SER A 50 10.69 -0.37 -12.77
CA SER A 50 9.83 -1.05 -13.73
C SER A 50 10.56 -2.22 -14.39
N ALA A 51 9.81 -3.22 -14.85
CA ALA A 51 10.39 -4.35 -15.58
C ALA A 51 11.13 -3.85 -16.83
N PRO A 52 12.37 -4.33 -17.08
CA PRO A 52 13.09 -3.97 -18.29
C PRO A 52 12.35 -4.56 -19.51
N LEU A 53 12.03 -3.71 -20.48
CA LEU A 53 11.52 -4.14 -21.77
C LEU A 53 12.55 -3.88 -22.87
N PRO A 54 12.55 -4.68 -23.96
CA PRO A 54 13.45 -4.48 -25.10
C PRO A 54 13.31 -3.09 -25.73
N VAL A 55 12.15 -2.47 -25.53
CA VAL A 55 11.80 -1.13 -25.99
C VAL A 55 11.70 -0.20 -24.78
N PRO A 56 12.45 0.92 -24.75
CA PRO A 56 12.33 1.93 -23.72
C PRO A 56 10.88 2.44 -23.58
N CYS A 57 10.48 2.75 -22.35
CA CYS A 57 9.24 3.47 -22.00
C CYS A 57 7.90 2.70 -22.04
N LEU A 58 7.86 1.42 -22.41
CA LEU A 58 6.62 0.63 -22.41
C LEU A 58 6.33 -0.11 -21.10
N SER A 59 7.26 -0.07 -20.14
CA SER A 59 7.11 -0.80 -18.89
C SER A 59 6.18 -0.06 -17.94
N ARG A 60 5.22 -0.78 -17.35
CA ARG A 60 4.33 -0.22 -16.35
C ARG A 60 5.11 0.18 -15.09
N ALA A 61 4.75 1.32 -14.48
CA ALA A 61 5.36 1.73 -13.21
C ALA A 61 5.03 0.69 -12.13
N ARG A 62 5.99 0.39 -11.25
CA ARG A 62 5.83 -0.58 -10.16
C ARG A 62 5.99 0.10 -8.81
N TRP A 63 5.23 -0.38 -7.83
CA TRP A 63 5.31 0.09 -6.46
C TRP A 63 5.20 -1.06 -5.47
N LEU A 64 5.89 -0.93 -4.35
CA LEU A 64 5.66 -1.73 -3.16
C LEU A 64 4.65 -0.99 -2.28
N VAL A 65 3.54 -1.66 -1.96
CA VAL A 65 2.49 -1.17 -1.08
C VAL A 65 2.50 -1.99 0.20
N GLU A 66 2.85 -1.33 1.29
CA GLU A 66 3.03 -1.94 2.61
C GLU A 66 1.94 -1.45 3.55
N LEU A 67 1.14 -2.37 4.09
CA LEU A 67 0.22 -2.15 5.20
C LEU A 67 0.98 -2.33 6.51
N ILE A 68 1.45 -1.21 7.06
CA ILE A 68 2.26 -1.16 8.28
C ILE A 68 1.40 -1.46 9.51
N ARG A 69 0.13 -1.08 9.49
CA ARG A 69 -0.82 -1.27 10.61
C ARG A 69 -2.23 -1.42 10.09
N ALA A 70 -2.93 -2.45 10.54
CA ALA A 70 -4.39 -2.57 10.50
C ALA A 70 -4.87 -3.55 11.59
N PRO A 71 -6.17 -3.56 11.95
CA PRO A 71 -6.74 -4.59 12.81
C PRO A 71 -6.56 -6.02 12.26
N ALA A 72 -6.55 -6.17 10.93
CA ALA A 72 -6.37 -7.45 10.25
C ALA A 72 -4.89 -7.92 10.16
N GLY A 73 -3.94 -7.13 10.70
CA GLY A 73 -2.51 -7.40 10.60
C GLY A 73 -1.78 -6.49 9.60
N SER A 74 -0.66 -6.99 9.10
CA SER A 74 0.23 -6.32 8.15
C SER A 74 0.33 -7.11 6.85
N LEU A 75 0.60 -6.42 5.75
CA LEU A 75 0.71 -7.04 4.42
C LEU A 75 1.60 -6.21 3.52
N ASP A 76 2.43 -6.86 2.71
CA ASP A 76 3.23 -6.20 1.68
C ASP A 76 2.85 -6.77 0.30
N LEU A 77 2.60 -5.88 -0.66
CA LEU A 77 2.15 -6.22 -2.01
C LEU A 77 2.94 -5.42 -3.05
N GLU A 78 3.45 -6.08 -4.07
CA GLU A 78 3.94 -5.41 -5.27
C GLU A 78 2.79 -5.21 -6.24
N LEU A 79 2.62 -3.98 -6.73
CA LEU A 79 1.58 -3.59 -7.67
C LEU A 79 2.19 -2.88 -8.87
N GLU A 80 1.59 -3.07 -10.03
CA GLU A 80 1.83 -2.25 -11.20
C GLU A 80 0.78 -1.14 -11.33
N ALA A 81 1.13 -0.08 -12.07
CA ALA A 81 0.28 1.08 -12.31
C ALA A 81 -1.09 0.76 -12.85
N CYS A 82 -2.02 1.71 -12.69
CA CYS A 82 -3.33 1.62 -13.30
C CYS A 82 -3.22 1.50 -14.83
N ASP A 83 -4.07 0.69 -15.44
CA ASP A 83 -4.26 0.70 -16.89
C ASP A 83 -5.15 1.88 -17.32
N GLU A 84 -5.46 1.95 -18.62
CA GLU A 84 -6.36 2.95 -19.18
C GLU A 84 -7.78 2.90 -18.61
N THR A 85 -8.17 1.77 -17.99
CA THR A 85 -9.46 1.59 -17.32
C THR A 85 -9.41 1.86 -15.81
N GLY A 86 -8.23 2.19 -15.27
CA GLY A 86 -8.02 2.51 -13.87
C GLY A 86 -7.68 1.32 -12.96
N HIS A 87 -7.54 0.11 -13.50
CA HIS A 87 -7.30 -1.09 -12.68
C HIS A 87 -5.81 -1.28 -12.38
N LEU A 88 -5.50 -1.54 -11.10
CA LEU A 88 -4.18 -1.96 -10.66
C LEU A 88 -3.93 -3.43 -11.03
N ALA A 89 -2.70 -3.77 -11.37
CA ALA A 89 -2.30 -5.13 -11.71
C ALA A 89 -1.29 -5.68 -10.70
N LEU A 90 -1.28 -6.99 -10.50
CA LEU A 90 -0.19 -7.69 -9.82
C LEU A 90 0.89 -8.01 -10.86
N PRO A 91 2.18 -7.76 -10.58
CA PRO A 91 3.28 -8.28 -11.39
C PRO A 91 3.13 -9.79 -11.56
N ALA A 92 3.44 -10.32 -12.75
CA ALA A 92 3.30 -11.76 -13.04
C ALA A 92 4.03 -12.65 -12.01
N ASP A 93 5.22 -12.24 -11.56
CA ASP A 93 6.01 -12.94 -10.55
C ASP A 93 5.43 -12.79 -9.12
N ALA A 94 4.74 -11.69 -8.83
CA ALA A 94 4.02 -11.52 -7.57
C ALA A 94 2.71 -12.32 -7.54
N ALA A 95 2.00 -12.41 -8.67
CA ALA A 95 0.79 -13.22 -8.81
C ALA A 95 1.07 -14.71 -8.59
N GLU A 96 2.23 -15.21 -9.04
CA GLU A 96 2.66 -16.59 -8.80
C GLU A 96 2.86 -16.89 -7.30
N ARG A 97 3.44 -15.94 -6.54
CA ARG A 97 3.64 -16.08 -5.09
C ARG A 97 2.31 -16.09 -4.33
N LEU A 98 1.36 -15.23 -4.72
CA LEU A 98 0.02 -15.19 -4.13
C LEU A 98 -0.80 -16.44 -4.46
N GLY A 99 -0.73 -16.94 -5.71
CA GLY A 99 -1.39 -18.18 -6.12
C GLY A 99 -0.76 -19.45 -5.52
N SER A 100 0.51 -19.40 -5.11
CA SER A 100 1.15 -20.51 -4.38
C SER A 100 0.75 -20.56 -2.90
N ALA A 101 0.33 -19.44 -2.30
CA ALA A 101 -0.11 -19.39 -0.91
C ALA A 101 -1.49 -20.06 -0.69
N ASP A 102 -2.29 -20.24 -1.75
CA ASP A 102 -3.66 -20.77 -1.71
C ASP A 102 -3.78 -22.25 -2.16
N ARG A 103 -2.67 -22.97 -2.33
CA ARG A 103 -2.67 -24.38 -2.80
C ARG A 103 -2.18 -25.41 -1.79
N HIS A 104 -2.20 -25.09 -0.49
CA HIS A 104 -1.98 -26.08 0.57
C HIS A 104 -3.06 -25.99 1.65
N ASN A 105 -4.29 -26.36 1.27
CA ASN A 105 -5.21 -27.02 2.20
C ASN A 105 -6.08 -27.99 1.41
N GLY A 106 -5.41 -29.03 0.91
CA GLY A 106 -6.05 -30.23 0.40
C GLY A 106 -6.62 -31.02 1.57
N PHE A 107 -7.93 -31.20 1.52
CA PHE A 107 -8.73 -32.18 2.26
C PHE A 107 -7.95 -33.48 2.54
N THR A 108 -7.75 -33.81 3.81
CA THR A 108 -7.77 -35.18 4.37
C THR A 108 -8.18 -35.08 5.84
#